data_AF-A0A940G667-F1
#
_entry.id   AF-A0A940G667-F1
#
_cell.length_a   1.000
_cell.length_b   1.000
_cell.length_c   1.000
_cell.angle_alpha   90.00
_cell.angle_beta   90.00
_cell.angle_gamma   90.00
#
_symmetry.space_group_name_H-M   'P 1'
#
loop_
_entity.id
_entity.type
_entity.pdbx_description
1 polymer ?
#
loop_
_entity_poly.entity_id
_entity_poly.type
_entity_poly.pdbx_seq_one_letter_code
_entity_poly.pdbx_strand_id
1 'polypeptide(L)' 'MAVTSEATTQWHGSLLEGSGNVALASGKGEFPVTWASRSGSASDTTTPEELLGAAHSACYSMALSFALAN' A
#
# COMPACT_ATOMS: atom_id res chain seq x y z
N MET A 1 -14.19 -8.14 -20.29
CA MET A 1 -13.89 -6.84 -19.64
C MET A 1 -12.67 -7.04 -18.76
N ALA A 2 -11.72 -6.10 -18.78
CA ALA A 2 -10.59 -6.13 -17.85
C ALA A 2 -11.07 -5.76 -16.44
N VAL A 3 -10.50 -6.38 -15.42
CA VAL A 3 -10.67 -5.94 -14.04
C VAL A 3 -9.73 -4.75 -13.82
N THR A 4 -10.29 -3.63 -13.39
CA THR A 4 -9.53 -2.42 -13.07
C THR A 4 -9.51 -2.23 -11.56
N SER A 5 -8.30 -2.16 -10.97
CA SER A 5 -8.07 -1.87 -9.56
C SER A 5 -7.26 -0.58 -9.45
N GLU A 6 -7.73 0.38 -8.66
CA GLU A 6 -7.14 1.71 -8.56
C GLU A 6 -6.87 2.10 -7.10
N ALA A 7 -5.83 2.90 -6.91
CA ALA A 7 -5.53 3.59 -5.67
C ALA A 7 -4.98 4.98 -6.01
N THR A 8 -5.20 5.97 -5.16
CA THR A 8 -4.72 7.35 -5.36
C THR A 8 -3.99 7.82 -4.12
N THR A 9 -2.93 8.59 -4.28
CA THR A 9 -2.22 9.23 -3.18
C THR A 9 -2.24 10.74 -3.35
N GLN A 10 -2.63 11.47 -2.31
CA GLN A 10 -2.50 12.92 -2.26
C GLN A 10 -1.40 13.29 -1.26
N TRP A 11 -0.50 14.20 -1.65
CA TRP A 11 0.61 14.67 -0.83
C TRP A 11 0.51 16.18 -0.60
N HIS A 12 0.77 16.61 0.64
CA HIS A 12 0.76 18.01 1.03
C HIS A 12 2.07 18.39 1.73
N GLY A 13 2.65 19.53 1.34
CA GLY A 13 3.88 20.05 1.91
C GLY A 13 5.15 19.61 1.19
N SER A 14 6.32 19.88 1.80
CA SER A 14 7.63 19.49 1.30
C SER A 14 7.89 18.00 1.46
N LEU A 15 8.98 17.45 0.93
CA LEU A 15 9.28 16.02 1.10
C LEU A 15 9.54 15.64 2.57
N LEU A 16 10.32 16.44 3.30
CA LEU A 16 10.78 16.09 4.65
C LEU A 16 9.71 16.30 5.73
N GLU A 17 8.90 17.36 5.60
CA GLU A 17 7.89 17.73 6.60
C GLU A 17 6.45 17.46 6.14
N GLY A 18 6.28 17.17 4.85
CA GLY A 18 4.97 16.85 4.29
C GLY A 18 4.52 15.44 4.63
N SER A 19 3.27 15.18 4.28
CA SER A 19 2.64 13.88 4.43
C SER A 19 1.68 13.64 3.29
N GLY A 20 1.35 12.37 3.07
CA GLY A 20 0.33 11.98 2.12
C GLY A 20 -0.63 10.96 2.70
N ASN A 21 -1.71 10.72 1.96
CA ASN A 21 -2.70 9.70 2.27
C ASN A 21 -2.96 8.87 1.01
N VAL A 22 -2.76 7.57 1.08
CA VAL A 22 -3.11 6.60 0.04
C VAL A 22 -4.55 6.15 0.27
N ALA A 23 -5.41 6.25 -0.73
CA ALA A 23 -6.79 5.77 -0.69
C ALA A 23 -7.02 4.68 -1.74
N LEU A 24 -7.60 3.55 -1.33
CA LEU A 24 -8.00 2.48 -2.25
C LEU A 24 -9.37 2.80 -2.86
N ALA A 25 -9.53 2.65 -4.18
CA ALA A 25 -10.82 2.88 -4.85
C ALA A 25 -11.94 1.92 -4.39
N SER A 26 -11.58 0.82 -3.74
CA SER A 26 -12.52 -0.10 -3.08
C SER A 26 -13.17 0.48 -1.82
N GLY A 27 -12.68 1.61 -1.30
CA GLY A 27 -13.11 2.22 -0.04
C GLY A 27 -12.74 1.41 1.21
N LYS A 28 -11.86 0.42 1.09
CA LYS A 28 -11.50 -0.50 2.18
C LYS A 28 -10.29 -0.07 3.01
N GLY A 29 -9.58 0.97 2.59
CA GLY A 29 -8.39 1.43 3.29
C GLY A 29 -7.96 2.82 2.86
N GLU A 30 -7.60 3.61 3.88
CA GLU A 30 -6.82 4.82 3.75
C GLU A 30 -5.56 4.67 4.61
N PHE A 31 -4.42 5.04 4.06
CA PHE A 31 -3.13 4.83 4.69
C PHE A 31 -2.31 6.12 4.66
N PRO A 32 -2.05 6.74 5.83
CA PRO A 32 -1.13 7.86 5.89
C PRO A 32 0.28 7.38 5.54
N VAL A 33 1.03 8.22 4.85
CA VAL A 33 2.42 7.98 4.47
C VAL A 33 3.24 9.24 4.70
N THR A 34 4.46 9.06 5.20
CA THR A 34 5.44 10.14 5.36
C THR A 34 6.78 9.73 4.80
N TRP A 35 7.63 10.71 4.48
CA TRP A 35 9.01 10.42 4.12
C TRP A 35 9.77 9.80 5.29
N ALA A 36 9.58 10.32 6.51
CA ALA A 36 10.26 9.81 7.70
C ALA A 36 9.98 8.32 7.96
N SER A 37 8.74 7.87 7.79
CA SER A 37 8.39 6.45 7.89
C SER A 37 9.01 5.62 6.77
N ARG A 38 9.00 6.15 5.53
CA ARG A 38 9.60 5.45 4.38
C ARG A 38 11.12 5.32 4.47
N SER A 39 11.81 6.36 4.95
CA SER A 39 13.27 6.39 5.07
C SER A 39 13.79 5.66 6.30
N GLY A 40 12.90 5.13 7.16
CA GLY A 40 13.25 4.45 8.40
C GLY A 40 13.72 5.40 9.51
N SER A 41 13.46 6.70 9.38
CA SER A 41 13.77 7.70 10.41
C SER A 41 12.66 7.82 11.47
N ALA A 42 11.48 7.28 11.18
CA ALA A 42 10.35 7.08 12.08
C ALA A 42 9.59 5.79 11.66
N SER A 43 8.59 5.37 12.43
CA SER A 43 7.78 4.18 12.13
C SER A 43 6.30 4.37 12.49
N ASP A 44 5.82 5.60 12.38
CA ASP A 44 4.48 5.99 12.88
C ASP A 44 3.37 5.77 11.84
N THR A 45 3.73 5.62 10.56
CA THR A 45 2.81 5.33 9.46
C THR A 45 3.30 4.15 8.63
N THR A 46 2.45 3.62 7.74
CA THR A 46 2.87 2.59 6.79
C THR A 46 3.85 3.15 5.75
N THR A 47 4.37 2.27 4.89
CA THR A 47 5.25 2.60 3.77
C THR A 47 4.68 2.04 2.47
N PRO A 48 4.99 2.67 1.31
CA PRO A 48 4.67 2.09 0.01
C PRO A 48 5.18 0.65 -0.16
N GLU A 49 6.35 0.35 0.41
CA GLU A 49 6.99 -0.97 0.34
C GLU A 49 6.20 -2.04 1.12
N GLU A 50 5.62 -1.71 2.28
CA GLU A 50 4.70 -2.60 2.99
C GLU A 50 3.44 -2.91 2.17
N LEU A 51 2.88 -1.91 1.47
CA LEU A 51 1.70 -2.10 0.63
C LEU A 51 1.99 -3.01 -0.57
N LEU A 52 3.19 -2.91 -1.17
CA LEU A 52 3.64 -3.85 -2.20
C LEU A 52 3.80 -5.27 -1.63
N GLY A 53 4.36 -5.39 -0.42
CA GLY A 53 4.44 -6.67 0.29
C GLY A 53 3.07 -7.28 0.56
N ALA A 54 2.09 -6.47 0.97
CA ALA A 54 0.71 -6.91 1.18
C ALA A 54 0.07 -7.42 -0.13
N ALA A 55 0.22 -6.67 -1.23
CA ALA A 55 -0.29 -7.09 -2.54
C ALA A 55 0.34 -8.42 -3.00
N HIS A 56 1.67 -8.55 -2.87
CA HIS A 56 2.38 -9.75 -3.29
C HIS A 56 2.02 -10.96 -2.43
N SER A 57 2.07 -10.82 -1.11
CA SER A 57 1.77 -11.91 -0.17
C SER A 57 0.34 -12.42 -0.36
N ALA A 58 -0.64 -11.53 -0.52
CA ALA A 58 -2.02 -11.92 -0.80
C ALA A 58 -2.13 -12.72 -2.12
N CYS A 59 -1.51 -12.22 -3.19
CA CYS A 59 -1.52 -12.89 -4.50
C CYS A 59 -0.88 -14.28 -4.43
N TYR A 60 0.32 -14.38 -3.85
CA TYR A 60 1.03 -15.64 -3.70
C TYR A 60 0.25 -16.65 -2.88
N SER A 61 -0.31 -16.25 -1.73
CA SER A 61 -1.10 -17.14 -0.88
C SER A 61 -2.34 -17.68 -1.59
N MET A 62 -3.04 -16.86 -2.39
CA MET A 62 -4.18 -17.32 -3.20
C MET A 62 -3.75 -18.35 -4.25
N ALA A 63 -2.67 -18.06 -4.99
CA ALA A 63 -2.16 -18.95 -6.02
C ALA A 63 -1.65 -20.28 -5.43
N LEU A 64 -0.94 -20.23 -4.29
CA LEU A 64 -0.44 -21.41 -3.59
C LEU A 64 -1.60 -22.28 -3.08
N SER A 65 -2.63 -21.67 -2.48
CA SER A 65 -3.81 -22.40 -2.02
C SER A 65 -4.51 -23.14 -3.15
N PHE A 66 -4.58 -22.54 -4.35
CA PHE A 66 -5.13 -23.19 -5.54
C PHE A 66 -4.26 -24.38 -5.97
N ALA A 67 -2.93 -24.20 -6.02
CA ALA A 67 -2.00 -25.24 -6.44
C ALA A 67 -1.97 -26.48 -5.51
N LEU A 68 -2.31 -26.31 -4.23
CA LEU A 68 -2.36 -27.42 -3.25
C LEU A 68 -3.71 -28.15 -3.23
N ALA A 69 -4.78 -27.51 -3.68
CA ALA A 69 -6.15 -28.06 -3.66
C ALA A 69 -6.51 -28.84 -4.93
N ASN A 70 -5.59 -28.90 -5.90
CA ASN A 70 -5.75 -29.57 -7.19
C ASN A 70 -4.56 -30.51 -7.45
#